data_AF-A0A1H7C459-F1
#
_entry.id   AF-A0A1H7C459-F1
#
_cell.length_a   1.000
_cell.length_b   1.000
_cell.length_c   1.000
_cell.angle_alpha   90.00
_cell.angle_beta   90.00
_cell.angle_gamma   90.00
#
_symmetry.space_group_name_H-M   'P 1'
#
loop_
_entity.id
_entity.type
_entity.pdbx_description
1 polymer ?
#
loop_
_entity_poly.entity_id
_entity_poly.type
_entity_poly.pdbx_seq_one_letter_code
_entity_poly.pdbx_strand_id
1 'polypeptide(L)'
;MKRVLFPSTFAMLAGALSITALMTLSATEAAAASRHVVRPDAAGGTTASNMRGMRGPDGGYAARAGTTSVNPDGSASHRSGFAASGARGNVESSGSATRDASGNVTQGRSTTATSAATGNSVQSSTSYSSGTGLTHSATCYSAAGAVIPCR
;
A
#
# COMPACT_ATOMS: atom_id res chain seq x y z
N MET A 1 -40.65 -18.68 67.33
CA MET A 1 -41.72 -17.67 67.56
C MET A 1 -41.24 -16.39 66.86
N LYS A 2 -41.70 -16.05 65.64
CA LYS A 2 -42.76 -15.06 65.31
C LYS A 2 -42.60 -13.77 66.15
N ARG A 3 -42.41 -12.56 65.60
CA ARG A 3 -43.14 -11.92 64.49
C ARG A 3 -42.35 -10.79 63.78
N VAL A 4 -42.72 -10.63 62.52
CA VAL A 4 -42.47 -9.54 61.55
C VAL A 4 -43.33 -8.31 61.88
N LEU A 5 -42.89 -7.08 61.52
CA LEU A 5 -43.73 -6.02 60.88
C LEU A 5 -42.89 -4.78 60.47
N PHE A 6 -42.81 -4.56 59.15
CA PHE A 6 -42.62 -3.29 58.42
C PHE A 6 -43.98 -2.52 58.39
N PRO A 7 -44.12 -1.21 58.02
CA PRO A 7 -43.66 -0.67 56.73
C PRO A 7 -43.38 0.86 56.56
N SER A 8 -42.66 1.16 55.46
CA SER A 8 -42.80 2.25 54.45
C SER A 8 -43.02 3.74 54.79
N THR A 9 -42.20 4.61 54.19
CA THR A 9 -42.64 5.84 53.47
C THR A 9 -41.53 6.39 52.53
N PHE A 10 -41.87 6.50 51.23
CA PHE A 10 -41.52 7.43 50.13
C PHE A 10 -40.33 8.43 50.27
N ALA A 11 -39.64 8.94 49.24
CA ALA A 11 -39.49 8.76 47.80
C ALA A 11 -38.56 9.90 47.29
N MET A 12 -38.00 9.77 46.07
CA MET A 12 -37.36 10.84 45.25
C MET A 12 -35.98 11.36 45.73
N LEU A 13 -34.99 11.73 44.93
CA LEU A 13 -34.93 12.16 43.53
C LEU A 13 -33.47 12.07 42.99
N ALA A 14 -33.36 11.73 41.71
CA ALA A 14 -32.29 11.95 40.71
C ALA A 14 -31.01 12.76 41.05
N GLY A 15 -29.87 12.31 40.51
CA GLY A 15 -28.69 13.17 40.36
C GLY A 15 -27.43 12.55 39.72
N ALA A 16 -27.40 12.55 38.38
CA ALA A 16 -26.21 12.62 37.51
C ALA A 16 -25.21 11.45 37.45
N LEU A 17 -25.50 10.56 36.50
CA LEU A 17 -24.55 9.80 35.67
C LEU A 17 -23.65 10.77 34.86
N SER A 18 -22.35 10.83 35.15
CA SER A 18 -21.28 11.35 34.26
C SER A 18 -19.94 11.09 34.97
N ILE A 19 -19.00 10.34 34.40
CA ILE A 19 -17.99 10.83 33.47
C ILE A 19 -17.77 9.76 32.39
N THR A 20 -18.19 10.10 31.17
CA THR A 20 -17.74 9.49 29.93
C THR A 20 -16.23 9.74 29.84
N ALA A 21 -15.41 8.71 30.06
CA ALA A 21 -14.02 8.73 29.63
C ALA A 21 -14.03 8.71 28.10
N LEU A 22 -14.12 9.89 27.51
CA LEU A 22 -13.95 10.11 26.08
C LEU A 22 -12.49 9.74 25.78
N MET A 23 -12.26 8.49 25.37
CA MET A 23 -11.01 8.08 24.76
C MET A 23 -10.75 9.03 23.59
N THR A 24 -9.83 9.96 23.78
CA THR A 24 -9.29 10.78 22.72
C THR A 24 -8.57 9.83 21.76
N LEU A 25 -9.30 9.35 20.77
CA LEU A 25 -8.75 8.61 19.64
C LEU A 25 -7.87 9.61 18.89
N SER A 26 -6.58 9.62 19.19
CA SER A 26 -5.59 10.35 18.40
C SER A 26 -5.58 9.73 17.01
N ALA A 27 -6.39 10.26 16.10
CA ALA A 27 -6.28 9.94 14.69
C ALA A 27 -4.84 10.26 14.30
N THR A 28 -4.08 9.25 13.86
CA THR A 28 -2.79 9.51 13.26
C THR A 28 -3.10 10.25 11.96
N GLU A 29 -2.74 11.53 11.87
CA GLU A 29 -3.17 12.35 10.73
C GLU A 29 -2.72 11.72 9.42
N ALA A 30 -3.66 11.56 8.50
CA ALA A 30 -3.34 11.11 7.16
C ALA A 30 -2.45 12.17 6.52
N ALA A 31 -1.28 11.77 6.04
CA ALA A 31 -0.28 12.66 5.47
C ALA A 31 0.21 12.12 4.15
N ALA A 32 0.50 13.00 3.20
CA ALA A 32 1.14 12.63 1.94
C ALA A 32 2.27 13.60 1.63
N ALA A 33 3.37 13.06 1.13
CA ALA A 33 4.52 13.83 0.68
C ALA A 33 4.94 13.35 -0.70
N SER A 34 5.40 14.27 -1.54
CA SER A 34 5.97 13.91 -2.84
C SER A 34 7.12 14.82 -3.20
N ARG A 35 8.06 14.28 -3.98
CA ARG A 35 9.15 15.04 -4.56
C ARG A 35 9.40 14.58 -5.99
N HIS A 36 9.63 15.55 -6.86
CA HIS A 36 10.00 15.37 -8.24
C HIS A 36 11.28 16.15 -8.51
N VAL A 37 12.24 15.53 -9.17
CA VAL A 37 13.53 16.13 -9.50
C VAL A 37 13.85 15.76 -10.95
N VAL A 38 14.18 16.75 -11.77
CA VAL A 38 14.71 16.55 -13.12
C VAL A 38 16.13 17.09 -13.14
N ARG A 39 17.06 16.30 -13.69
CA ARG A 39 18.47 16.67 -13.83
C ARG A 39 18.91 16.37 -15.27
N PRO A 40 19.52 17.32 -15.97
CA PRO A 40 20.25 16.99 -17.19
C PRO A 40 21.47 16.14 -16.86
N ASP A 41 21.90 15.31 -17.81
CA ASP A 41 23.18 14.60 -17.74
C ASP A 41 24.22 15.23 -18.68
N ALA A 42 25.48 14.82 -18.53
CA ALA A 42 26.60 15.36 -19.31
C ALA A 42 26.55 14.99 -20.80
N ALA A 43 25.76 13.96 -21.17
CA ALA A 43 25.58 13.54 -22.55
C ALA A 43 24.45 14.32 -23.26
N GLY A 44 23.73 15.20 -22.55
CA GLY A 44 22.61 15.98 -23.08
C GLY A 44 21.24 15.32 -22.89
N GLY A 45 21.18 14.19 -22.19
CA GLY A 45 19.94 13.54 -21.77
C GLY A 45 19.36 14.14 -20.49
N THR A 46 18.28 13.53 -20.00
CA THR A 46 17.61 13.93 -18.76
C THR A 46 17.28 12.74 -17.89
N THR A 47 17.50 12.87 -16.59
CA THR A 47 17.04 11.93 -15.57
C THR A 47 16.00 12.61 -14.68
N ALA A 48 14.80 12.03 -14.63
CA ALA A 48 13.71 12.43 -13.76
C ALA A 48 13.50 11.41 -12.65
N SER A 49 13.60 11.82 -11.40
CA SER A 49 13.29 11.00 -10.22
C SER A 49 12.00 11.50 -9.55
N ASN A 50 11.19 10.56 -9.12
CA ASN A 50 9.91 10.79 -8.46
C ASN A 50 9.83 9.96 -7.20
N MET A 51 9.27 10.53 -6.14
CA MET A 51 8.91 9.82 -4.92
C MET A 51 7.58 10.36 -4.39
N ARG A 52 6.75 9.46 -3.88
CA ARG A 52 5.53 9.80 -3.16
C ARG A 52 5.36 8.82 -2.01
N GLY A 53 5.11 9.33 -0.81
CA GLY A 53 4.76 8.56 0.37
C GLY A 53 3.44 9.05 0.92
N MET A 54 2.68 8.17 1.54
CA MET A 54 1.43 8.49 2.23
C MET A 54 1.27 7.62 3.48
N ARG A 55 0.64 8.19 4.50
CA ARG A 55 0.15 7.53 5.71
C ARG A 55 -1.35 7.74 5.80
N GLY A 56 -2.10 6.67 6.03
CA GLY A 56 -3.54 6.69 6.21
C GLY A 56 -3.95 6.89 7.67
N PRO A 57 -5.24 7.18 7.93
CA PRO A 57 -5.77 7.42 9.28
C PRO A 57 -5.53 6.26 10.26
N ASP A 58 -5.58 5.02 9.76
CA ASP A 58 -5.42 3.80 10.56
C ASP A 58 -3.95 3.31 10.61
N GLY A 59 -2.99 4.21 10.44
CA GLY A 59 -1.55 3.93 10.53
C GLY A 59 -0.93 3.22 9.32
N GLY A 60 -1.75 2.75 8.37
CA GLY A 60 -1.28 2.17 7.11
C GLY A 60 -0.43 3.16 6.30
N TYR A 61 0.50 2.67 5.49
CA TYR A 61 1.35 3.49 4.64
C TYR A 61 1.42 2.94 3.22
N ALA A 62 1.72 3.83 2.28
CA ALA A 62 2.12 3.45 0.93
C ALA A 62 3.22 4.40 0.43
N ALA A 63 4.14 3.88 -0.36
CA ALA A 63 5.19 4.64 -0.98
C ALA A 63 5.45 4.13 -2.39
N ARG A 64 5.80 5.05 -3.29
CA ARG A 64 6.34 4.75 -4.61
C ARG A 64 7.53 5.63 -4.90
N ALA A 65 8.51 5.06 -5.58
CA ALA A 65 9.62 5.81 -6.13
C ALA A 65 9.95 5.29 -7.52
N GLY A 66 10.45 6.16 -8.37
CA GLY A 66 10.90 5.76 -9.70
C GLY A 66 11.83 6.77 -10.31
N THR A 67 12.67 6.30 -11.22
CA THR A 67 13.58 7.12 -12.01
C THR A 67 13.39 6.78 -13.47
N THR A 68 13.33 7.82 -14.31
CA THR A 68 13.28 7.73 -15.76
C THR A 68 14.48 8.46 -16.32
N SER A 69 15.25 7.81 -17.20
CA SER A 69 16.29 8.46 -17.99
C SER A 69 15.85 8.52 -19.45
N VAL A 70 16.10 9.64 -20.11
CA VAL A 70 15.90 9.82 -21.55
C VAL A 70 17.21 10.29 -22.14
N ASN A 71 17.72 9.54 -23.10
CA ASN A 71 18.97 9.83 -23.77
C ASN A 71 18.74 10.76 -24.96
N PRO A 72 19.80 11.43 -25.48
CA PRO A 72 19.68 12.34 -26.63
C PRO A 72 19.15 11.68 -27.91
N ASP A 73 19.40 10.38 -28.09
CA ASP A 73 18.91 9.58 -29.21
C ASP A 73 17.42 9.20 -29.10
N GLY A 74 16.74 9.64 -28.04
CA GLY A 74 15.32 9.36 -27.78
C GLY A 74 15.07 8.03 -27.06
N SER A 75 16.10 7.20 -26.86
CA SER A 75 15.97 6.00 -26.02
C SER A 75 15.70 6.39 -24.57
N ALA A 76 14.99 5.53 -23.84
CA ALA A 76 14.62 5.79 -22.46
C ALA A 76 14.65 4.53 -21.61
N SER A 77 14.93 4.71 -20.33
CA SER A 77 14.80 3.66 -19.32
C SER A 77 14.01 4.18 -18.13
N HIS A 78 13.25 3.29 -17.50
CA HIS A 78 12.47 3.56 -16.31
C HIS A 78 12.67 2.41 -15.32
N ARG A 79 12.82 2.74 -14.05
CA ARG A 79 12.77 1.78 -12.93
C ARG A 79 11.90 2.36 -11.82
N SER A 80 11.05 1.55 -11.23
CA SER A 80 10.23 1.97 -10.10
C SER A 80 9.97 0.84 -9.11
N GLY A 81 9.63 1.26 -7.89
CA GLY A 81 9.15 0.41 -6.82
C GLY A 81 7.92 1.04 -6.17
N PHE A 82 7.08 0.18 -5.63
CA PHE A 82 5.92 0.51 -4.81
C PHE A 82 5.89 -0.44 -3.62
N ALA A 83 5.54 0.09 -2.46
CA ALA A 83 5.28 -0.69 -1.26
C ALA A 83 4.09 -0.10 -0.52
N ALA A 84 3.24 -0.95 0.04
CA ALA A 84 2.16 -0.55 0.93
C ALA A 84 1.98 -1.56 2.05
N SER A 85 1.54 -1.11 3.21
CA SER A 85 1.20 -1.95 4.35
C SER A 85 0.09 -1.32 5.17
N GLY A 86 -0.77 -2.14 5.75
CA GLY A 86 -1.80 -1.72 6.69
C GLY A 86 -2.58 -2.92 7.22
N ALA A 87 -3.72 -2.65 7.85
CA ALA A 87 -4.55 -3.68 8.49
C ALA A 87 -5.01 -4.81 7.56
N ARG A 88 -5.03 -4.58 6.24
CA ARG A 88 -5.42 -5.59 5.23
C ARG A 88 -4.26 -6.46 4.75
N GLY A 89 -3.02 -6.10 5.06
CA GLY A 89 -1.83 -6.79 4.57
C GLY A 89 -0.80 -5.85 3.96
N ASN A 90 0.09 -6.43 3.16
CA ASN A 90 1.16 -5.72 2.46
C ASN A 90 1.14 -5.98 0.95
N VAL A 91 1.76 -5.06 0.22
CA VAL A 91 2.00 -5.19 -1.21
C VAL A 91 3.36 -4.60 -1.51
N GLU A 92 4.22 -5.34 -2.20
CA GLU A 92 5.47 -4.87 -2.76
C GLU A 92 5.45 -5.09 -4.27
N SER A 93 5.86 -4.09 -5.04
CA SER A 93 5.95 -4.19 -6.50
C SER A 93 7.20 -3.48 -6.99
N SER A 94 7.89 -4.09 -7.95
CA SER A 94 9.03 -3.47 -8.62
C SER A 94 8.94 -3.74 -10.12
N GLY A 95 9.45 -2.81 -10.91
CA GLY A 95 9.44 -2.97 -12.35
C GLY A 95 10.36 -2.02 -13.07
N SER A 96 10.58 -2.34 -14.33
CA SER A 96 11.39 -1.56 -15.25
C SER A 96 10.75 -1.52 -16.63
N ALA A 97 11.03 -0.45 -17.36
CA ALA A 97 10.70 -0.35 -18.77
C ALA A 97 11.87 0.27 -19.51
N THR A 98 12.06 -0.12 -20.76
CA THR A 98 13.04 0.44 -21.68
C THR A 98 12.36 0.70 -23.00
N ARG A 99 12.79 1.75 -23.69
CA ARG A 99 12.44 2.07 -25.06
C ARG A 99 13.75 2.36 -25.79
N ASP A 100 14.00 1.69 -26.91
CA ASP A 100 15.15 2.01 -27.74
C ASP A 100 14.91 3.26 -28.62
N ALA A 101 15.93 3.70 -29.35
CA ALA A 101 15.81 4.86 -30.24
C ALA A 101 14.83 4.63 -31.41
N SER A 102 14.56 3.37 -31.76
CA SER A 102 13.60 2.97 -32.79
C SER A 102 12.17 2.86 -32.27
N GLY A 103 11.95 3.01 -30.96
CA GLY A 103 10.64 2.95 -30.32
C GLY A 103 10.23 1.58 -29.82
N ASN A 104 11.07 0.54 -29.91
CA ASN A 104 10.75 -0.78 -29.36
C ASN A 104 10.78 -0.72 -27.83
N VAL A 105 9.74 -1.24 -27.21
CA VAL A 105 9.54 -1.22 -25.76
C VAL A 105 9.72 -2.60 -25.18
N THR A 106 10.45 -2.70 -24.07
CA THR A 106 10.47 -3.87 -23.19
C THR A 106 10.15 -3.44 -21.77
N GLN A 107 9.22 -4.13 -21.11
CA GLN A 107 8.78 -3.83 -19.76
C GLN A 107 8.62 -5.10 -18.93
N GLY A 108 8.92 -5.00 -17.64
CA GLY A 108 8.69 -6.04 -16.66
C GLY A 108 8.18 -5.45 -15.35
N ARG A 109 7.32 -6.20 -14.66
CA ARG A 109 6.87 -5.90 -13.29
C ARG A 109 6.65 -7.18 -12.52
N SER A 110 7.15 -7.21 -11.29
CA SER A 110 6.86 -8.25 -10.32
C SER A 110 6.14 -7.65 -9.12
N THR A 111 5.11 -8.32 -8.64
CA THR A 111 4.29 -7.87 -7.51
C THR A 111 4.06 -9.03 -6.55
N THR A 112 4.27 -8.77 -5.27
CA THR A 112 3.88 -9.65 -4.18
C THR A 112 2.84 -8.93 -3.33
N ALA A 113 1.77 -9.62 -2.95
CA ALA A 113 0.79 -9.11 -2.01
C ALA A 113 0.44 -10.19 -1.01
N THR A 114 0.38 -9.86 0.28
CA THR A 114 0.01 -10.79 1.35
C THR A 114 -1.19 -10.25 2.10
N SER A 115 -2.19 -11.10 2.33
CA SER A 115 -3.36 -10.78 3.16
C SER A 115 -3.02 -10.92 4.63
N ALA A 116 -3.31 -9.88 5.43
CA ALA A 116 -3.18 -9.99 6.89
C ALA A 116 -4.25 -10.91 7.51
N ALA A 117 -5.41 -11.05 6.86
CA ALA A 117 -6.52 -11.82 7.39
C ALA A 117 -6.31 -13.34 7.26
N THR A 118 -5.65 -13.78 6.18
CA THR A 118 -5.48 -15.21 5.87
C THR A 118 -4.02 -15.65 5.85
N GLY A 119 -3.07 -14.72 5.78
CA GLY A 119 -1.65 -15.00 5.52
C GLY A 119 -1.36 -15.49 4.10
N ASN A 120 -2.37 -15.62 3.24
CA ASN A 120 -2.17 -16.03 1.85
C ASN A 120 -1.49 -14.91 1.07
N SER A 121 -0.67 -15.28 0.10
CA SER A 121 -0.01 -14.33 -0.79
C SER A 121 -0.23 -14.64 -2.26
N VAL A 122 -0.08 -13.63 -3.10
CA VAL A 122 0.03 -13.76 -4.55
C VAL A 122 1.36 -13.18 -4.99
N GLN A 123 2.07 -13.93 -5.83
CA GLN A 123 3.26 -13.48 -6.52
C GLN A 123 2.94 -13.45 -8.00
N SER A 124 3.05 -12.30 -8.63
CA SER A 124 2.72 -12.09 -10.03
C SER A 124 3.87 -11.45 -10.77
N SER A 125 4.05 -11.87 -12.02
CA SER A 125 4.95 -11.22 -12.97
C SER A 125 4.22 -10.87 -14.25
N THR A 126 4.48 -9.66 -14.76
CA THR A 126 4.00 -9.18 -16.05
C THR A 126 5.22 -8.77 -16.86
N SER A 127 5.29 -9.23 -18.11
CA SER A 127 6.29 -8.79 -19.07
C SER A 127 5.62 -8.33 -20.36
N TYR A 128 6.23 -7.37 -21.02
CA TYR A 128 5.82 -6.90 -22.33
C TYR A 128 7.05 -6.68 -23.19
N SER A 129 7.00 -7.09 -24.46
CA SER A 129 7.93 -6.61 -25.48
C SER A 129 7.19 -6.29 -26.77
N SER A 130 7.69 -5.33 -27.55
CA SER A 130 7.13 -5.00 -28.87
C SER A 130 7.07 -6.19 -29.82
N GLY A 131 7.97 -7.18 -29.68
CA GLY A 131 8.00 -8.37 -30.52
C GLY A 131 7.10 -9.52 -30.06
N THR A 132 6.78 -9.59 -28.76
CA THR A 132 6.11 -10.76 -28.15
C THR A 132 4.77 -10.43 -27.51
N GLY A 133 4.43 -9.14 -27.38
CA GLY A 133 3.23 -8.70 -26.68
C GLY A 133 3.31 -8.89 -25.16
N LEU A 134 2.14 -8.89 -24.52
CA LEU A 134 1.97 -9.00 -23.08
C LEU A 134 1.96 -10.46 -22.62
N THR A 135 2.75 -10.78 -21.59
CA THR A 135 2.67 -12.03 -20.84
C THR A 135 2.44 -11.73 -19.38
N HIS A 136 1.61 -12.53 -18.72
CA HIS A 136 1.30 -12.40 -17.30
C HIS A 136 1.23 -13.78 -16.64
N SER A 137 1.81 -13.89 -15.46
CA SER A 137 1.70 -15.06 -14.61
C SER A 137 1.42 -14.65 -13.16
N ALA A 138 0.72 -15.53 -12.44
CA ALA A 138 0.48 -15.39 -11.02
C ALA A 138 0.53 -16.77 -10.35
N THR A 139 1.11 -16.82 -9.15
CA THR A 139 1.11 -17.99 -8.29
C THR A 139 0.67 -17.55 -6.90
N CYS A 140 -0.31 -18.25 -6.36
CA CYS A 140 -0.85 -17.95 -5.04
C CYS A 140 -0.35 -18.98 -4.03
N TYR A 141 -0.09 -18.52 -2.81
CA TYR A 141 0.44 -19.33 -1.72
C TYR A 141 -0.45 -19.22 -0.50
N SER A 142 -0.61 -20.31 0.24
CA SER A 142 -1.20 -20.28 1.56
C SER A 142 -0.25 -19.64 2.58
N ALA A 143 -0.73 -19.33 3.78
CA ALA A 143 0.10 -18.90 4.90
C ALA A 143 1.23 -19.89 5.26
N ALA A 144 1.04 -21.18 4.96
CA ALA A 144 2.04 -22.23 5.17
C ALA A 144 3.06 -22.34 4.00
N GLY A 145 2.93 -21.52 2.96
CA GLY A 145 3.82 -21.53 1.78
C GLY A 145 3.46 -22.57 0.72
N ALA A 146 2.34 -23.29 0.85
CA ALA A 146 1.88 -24.23 -0.17
C ALA A 146 1.25 -23.48 -1.35
N VAL A 147 1.52 -23.92 -2.59
CA VAL A 147 0.86 -23.39 -3.78
C VAL A 147 -0.63 -23.71 -3.74
N ILE A 148 -1.46 -22.69 -3.90
CA ILE A 148 -2.92 -22.78 -3.94
C ILE A 148 -3.48 -22.15 -5.21
N PRO A 149 -4.70 -22.49 -5.63
CA PRO A 149 -5.37 -21.79 -6.71
C PRO A 149 -5.50 -20.30 -6.42
N CYS A 150 -5.16 -19.46 -7.39
CA CYS A 150 -5.52 -18.05 -7.34
C CYS A 150 -7.04 -17.93 -7.52
N ARG A 151 -7.70 -17.28 -6.55
CA ARG A 151 -9.15 -17.19 -6.41
C ARG A 151 -9.53 -15.74 -6.16
#